data_AF-A0A6V7NVG9-F1
#
_entry.id   AF-A0A6V7NVG9-F1
#
_cell.length_a   1.000
_cell.length_b   1.000
_cell.length_c   1.000
_cell.angle_alpha   90.00
_cell.angle_beta   90.00
_cell.angle_gamma   90.00
#
_symmetry.space_group_name_H-M   'P 1'
#
loop_
_entity.id
_entity.type
_entity.pdbx_description
1 polymer ?
#
loop_
_entity_poly.entity_id
_entity_poly.type
_entity_poly.pdbx_seq_one_letter_code
_entity_poly.pdbx_strand_id
1 'polypeptide(L)'
;MILLALSGSARSNGVLNAGYFCFQAMLQAYDAIYQKRKPILAVQAIAAGVVQSLFVFVPFLAFQAYGYLNICLIGNSYEPRPWCKAKIPLLYGFIQSHYWGVGFLRYFQAKQLPNFLLASPILSLAVCSIVHYVSILYRKFPLSSMHKEIIYAAEMKSMGTNEGSDDMWISNSKLSSKSTGGDHMVRQRKQERRNGAQSSQDIKSMGRTLPDGMQGESSIMVLPFILHLAFMTFTAFFVMHVQVATRFLSVSPPIYWFASYVLASPSSYKKWGYLIWVYFVTYILLGSLLFSNFYPFT
;
A
#
# COMPACT_ATOMS: atom_id res chain seq x y z
N MET A 1 -9.95 -8.91 -4.53
CA MET A 1 -10.50 -8.22 -5.72
C MET A 1 -12.01 -7.98 -5.63
N ILE A 2 -12.83 -9.01 -5.40
CA ILE A 2 -14.30 -8.89 -5.32
C ILE A 2 -14.74 -7.84 -4.29
N LEU A 3 -14.21 -7.88 -3.07
CA LEU A 3 -14.54 -6.89 -2.02
C LEU A 3 -14.15 -5.46 -2.41
N LEU A 4 -13.02 -5.29 -3.10
CA LEU A 4 -12.56 -3.98 -3.57
C LEU A 4 -13.48 -3.46 -4.69
N ALA A 5 -13.91 -4.33 -5.60
CA ALA A 5 -14.88 -3.97 -6.63
C ALA A 5 -16.24 -3.61 -6.03
N LEU A 6 -16.75 -4.41 -5.08
CA LEU A 6 -18.00 -4.13 -4.36
C LEU A 6 -17.95 -2.80 -3.60
N SER A 7 -16.79 -2.34 -3.14
CA SER A 7 -16.69 -1.00 -2.54
C SER A 7 -17.12 0.12 -3.50
N GLY A 8 -16.92 -0.07 -4.80
CA GLY A 8 -17.32 0.85 -5.87
C GLY A 8 -18.84 0.95 -6.08
N SER A 9 -19.63 -0.04 -5.64
CA SER A 9 -21.10 0.04 -5.67
C SER A 9 -21.66 0.84 -4.50
N ALA A 10 -21.04 0.73 -3.31
CA ALA A 10 -21.46 1.46 -2.13
C ALA A 10 -21.09 2.95 -2.22
N ARG A 11 -19.89 3.27 -2.75
CA ARG A 11 -19.41 4.63 -2.96
C ARG A 11 -18.49 4.71 -4.18
N SER A 12 -18.62 5.78 -4.97
CA SER A 12 -17.73 6.09 -6.11
C SER A 12 -16.24 6.10 -5.76
N ASN A 13 -15.89 6.49 -4.52
CA ASN A 13 -14.52 6.49 -4.02
C ASN A 13 -13.84 5.11 -4.10
N GLY A 14 -14.62 4.02 -4.12
CA GLY A 14 -14.11 2.65 -4.31
C GLY A 14 -13.37 2.45 -5.63
N VAL A 15 -13.65 3.26 -6.65
CA VAL A 15 -12.94 3.26 -7.94
C VAL A 15 -11.45 3.58 -7.77
N LEU A 16 -11.09 4.39 -6.77
CA LEU A 16 -9.69 4.77 -6.52
C LEU A 16 -8.84 3.55 -6.12
N ASN A 17 -9.46 2.47 -5.61
CA ASN A 17 -8.77 1.20 -5.33
C ASN A 17 -8.15 0.56 -6.58
N ALA A 18 -8.59 0.92 -7.79
CA ALA A 18 -7.92 0.52 -9.03
C ALA A 18 -6.44 0.93 -9.04
N GLY A 19 -6.10 2.01 -8.33
CA GLY A 19 -4.73 2.47 -8.16
C GLY A 19 -3.81 1.39 -7.59
N TYR A 20 -4.25 0.53 -6.67
CA TYR A 20 -3.43 -0.57 -6.15
C TYR A 20 -2.95 -1.50 -7.26
N PHE A 21 -3.86 -1.89 -8.16
CA PHE A 21 -3.55 -2.77 -9.29
C PHE A 21 -2.70 -2.05 -10.33
N CYS A 22 -2.97 -0.78 -10.62
CA CYS A 22 -2.16 0.03 -11.53
C CYS A 22 -0.71 0.18 -11.04
N PHE A 23 -0.51 0.59 -9.79
CA PHE A 23 0.84 0.78 -9.23
C PHE A 23 1.60 -0.54 -9.13
N GLN A 24 0.92 -1.62 -8.76
CA GLN A 24 1.51 -2.96 -8.75
C GLN A 24 1.94 -3.41 -10.15
N ALA A 25 1.07 -3.24 -11.15
CA ALA A 25 1.37 -3.61 -12.53
C ALA A 25 2.52 -2.79 -13.13
N MET A 26 2.57 -1.48 -12.84
CA MET A 26 3.69 -0.62 -13.26
C MET A 26 5.03 -1.10 -12.66
N LEU A 27 5.04 -1.48 -11.37
CA LEU A 27 6.25 -1.96 -10.72
C LEU A 27 6.71 -3.31 -11.28
N GLN A 28 5.77 -4.23 -11.50
CA GLN A 28 6.05 -5.54 -12.13
C GLN A 28 6.55 -5.38 -13.57
N ALA A 29 5.98 -4.44 -14.32
CA ALA A 29 6.44 -4.12 -15.67
C ALA A 29 7.86 -3.53 -15.66
N TYR A 30 8.13 -2.62 -14.73
CA TYR A 30 9.46 -2.05 -14.53
C TYR A 30 10.50 -3.14 -14.23
N ASP A 31 10.22 -4.01 -13.26
CA ASP A 31 11.08 -5.14 -12.90
C ASP A 31 11.33 -6.09 -14.10
N ALA A 32 10.26 -6.43 -14.83
CA ALA A 32 10.34 -7.30 -15.99
C ALA A 32 11.19 -6.71 -17.14
N ILE A 33 11.12 -5.40 -17.36
CA ILE A 33 11.87 -4.70 -18.41
C ILE A 33 13.34 -4.54 -18.03
N TYR A 34 13.60 -4.01 -16.83
CA TYR A 34 14.95 -3.59 -16.44
C TYR A 34 15.76 -4.73 -15.83
N GLN A 35 15.18 -5.48 -14.90
CA GLN A 35 15.89 -6.50 -14.14
C GLN A 35 15.91 -7.85 -14.86
N LYS A 36 14.75 -8.26 -15.40
CA LYS A 36 14.59 -9.58 -16.04
C LYS A 36 14.79 -9.57 -17.55
N ARG A 37 14.83 -8.39 -18.20
CA ARG A 37 14.96 -8.20 -19.66
C ARG A 37 13.93 -9.00 -20.48
N LYS A 38 12.73 -9.23 -19.93
CA LYS A 38 11.65 -10.02 -20.53
C LYS A 38 10.43 -9.11 -20.81
N PRO A 39 10.36 -8.44 -21.97
CA PRO A 39 9.29 -7.48 -22.25
C PRO A 39 7.90 -8.13 -22.34
N ILE A 40 7.81 -9.39 -22.76
CA ILE A 40 6.54 -10.14 -22.82
C ILE A 40 5.91 -10.23 -21.42
N LEU A 41 6.73 -10.49 -20.39
CA LEU A 41 6.25 -10.56 -19.01
C LEU A 41 5.76 -9.18 -18.52
N ALA A 42 6.39 -8.10 -18.97
CA ALA A 42 5.95 -6.74 -18.67
C ALA A 42 4.58 -6.43 -19.29
N VAL A 43 4.38 -6.81 -20.56
CA VAL A 43 3.08 -6.67 -21.25
C VAL A 43 2.00 -7.48 -20.53
N GLN A 44 2.31 -8.71 -20.12
CA GLN A 44 1.37 -9.54 -19.35
C GLN A 44 1.01 -8.90 -18.00
N ALA A 45 1.97 -8.33 -17.28
CA ALA A 45 1.72 -7.64 -16.01
C ALA A 45 0.83 -6.40 -16.20
N ILE A 46 1.08 -5.60 -17.24
CA ILE A 46 0.25 -4.43 -17.58
C ILE A 46 -1.17 -4.88 -17.96
N ALA A 47 -1.30 -5.87 -18.85
CA ALA A 47 -2.59 -6.38 -19.28
C ALA A 47 -3.41 -6.93 -18.09
N ALA A 48 -2.77 -7.69 -17.21
CA ALA A 48 -3.39 -8.16 -15.98
C ALA A 48 -3.86 -6.98 -15.10
N GLY A 49 -3.01 -5.97 -14.89
CA GLY A 49 -3.36 -4.76 -14.13
C GLY A 49 -4.55 -3.98 -14.73
N VAL A 50 -4.63 -3.89 -16.06
CA VAL A 50 -5.75 -3.24 -16.76
C VAL A 50 -7.04 -4.02 -16.57
N VAL A 51 -7.03 -5.34 -16.78
CA VAL A 51 -8.22 -6.20 -16.57
C VAL A 51 -8.71 -6.10 -15.13
N GLN A 52 -7.78 -6.17 -14.18
CA GLN A 52 -8.06 -6.04 -12.75
C GLN A 52 -8.66 -4.68 -12.39
N SER A 53 -8.11 -3.60 -12.96
CA SER A 53 -8.62 -2.25 -12.77
C SER A 53 -10.01 -2.12 -13.35
N LEU A 54 -10.24 -2.55 -14.60
CA LEU A 54 -11.56 -2.52 -15.25
C LEU A 54 -12.62 -3.23 -14.41
N PHE A 55 -12.28 -4.38 -13.81
CA PHE A 55 -13.19 -5.09 -12.90
C PHE A 55 -13.62 -4.25 -11.69
N VAL A 56 -12.72 -3.42 -11.13
CA VAL A 56 -13.06 -2.49 -10.04
C VAL A 56 -14.01 -1.38 -10.51
N PHE A 57 -13.94 -0.96 -11.78
CA PHE A 57 -14.84 0.04 -12.34
C PHE A 57 -16.24 -0.50 -12.66
N VAL A 58 -16.42 -1.81 -12.88
CA VAL A 58 -17.70 -2.42 -13.31
C VAL A 58 -18.88 -1.96 -12.45
N PRO A 59 -18.85 -2.02 -11.11
CA PRO A 59 -20.02 -1.67 -10.30
C PRO A 59 -20.35 -0.16 -10.37
N PHE A 60 -19.33 0.69 -10.48
CA PHE A 60 -19.52 2.13 -10.68
C PHE A 60 -20.16 2.42 -12.03
N LEU A 61 -19.65 1.82 -13.12
CA LEU A 61 -20.21 1.99 -14.46
C LEU A 61 -21.63 1.45 -14.56
N ALA A 62 -21.92 0.31 -13.94
CA ALA A 62 -23.26 -0.24 -13.85
C ALA A 62 -24.23 0.73 -13.16
N PHE A 63 -23.80 1.38 -12.07
CA PHE A 63 -24.62 2.38 -11.38
C PHE A 63 -24.84 3.64 -12.23
N GLN A 64 -23.82 4.14 -12.95
CA GLN A 64 -23.98 5.26 -13.88
C GLN A 64 -24.97 4.91 -15.00
N ALA A 65 -24.84 3.73 -15.59
CA ALA A 65 -25.72 3.25 -16.65
C ALA A 65 -27.16 3.10 -16.14
N TYR A 66 -27.35 2.49 -14.96
CA TYR A 66 -28.66 2.39 -14.33
C TYR A 66 -29.30 3.77 -14.11
N GLY A 67 -28.54 4.75 -13.62
CA GLY A 67 -29.02 6.12 -13.44
C GLY A 67 -29.40 6.80 -14.76
N TYR A 68 -28.61 6.60 -15.81
CA TYR A 68 -28.90 7.12 -17.14
C TYR A 68 -30.17 6.51 -17.75
N LEU A 69 -30.32 5.18 -17.68
CA LEU A 69 -31.50 4.50 -18.20
C LEU A 69 -32.78 4.99 -17.51
N ASN A 70 -32.78 5.07 -16.18
CA ASN A 70 -33.98 5.44 -15.43
C ASN A 70 -34.33 6.93 -15.53
N ILE A 71 -33.34 7.84 -15.50
CA ILE A 71 -33.60 9.28 -15.44
C ILE A 71 -33.65 9.92 -16.83
N CYS A 72 -32.79 9.50 -17.76
CA CYS A 72 -32.65 10.14 -19.06
C CYS A 72 -33.46 9.44 -20.18
N LEU A 73 -33.62 8.12 -20.15
CA LEU A 73 -34.35 7.38 -21.20
C LEU A 73 -35.79 7.04 -20.80
N ILE A 74 -35.97 6.42 -19.64
CA ILE A 74 -37.28 5.96 -19.15
C ILE A 74 -38.04 7.11 -18.44
N GLY A 75 -37.30 8.05 -17.86
CA GLY A 75 -37.85 9.18 -17.11
C GLY A 75 -38.65 10.10 -18.02
N ASN A 76 -39.96 10.18 -17.79
CA ASN A 76 -40.88 10.99 -18.59
C ASN A 76 -40.86 12.47 -18.17
N SER A 77 -39.68 13.10 -18.25
CA SER A 77 -39.49 14.51 -17.91
C SER A 77 -39.54 15.36 -19.18
N TYR A 78 -40.46 16.33 -19.24
CA TYR A 78 -40.55 17.31 -20.33
C TYR A 78 -39.24 18.10 -20.51
N GLU A 79 -38.44 18.24 -19.45
CA GLU A 79 -37.07 18.73 -19.51
C GLU A 79 -36.08 17.71 -18.95
N PRO A 80 -35.27 17.03 -19.79
CA PRO A 80 -34.23 16.13 -19.29
C PRO A 80 -33.14 16.93 -18.57
N ARG A 81 -32.58 16.32 -17.52
CA ARG A 81 -31.50 16.95 -16.73
C ARG A 81 -30.31 17.34 -17.63
N PRO A 82 -29.60 18.45 -17.34
CA PRO A 82 -28.53 18.95 -18.21
C PRO A 82 -27.38 17.96 -18.41
N TRP A 83 -27.12 17.08 -17.44
CA TRP A 83 -26.10 16.03 -17.56
C TRP A 83 -26.48 14.92 -18.53
N CYS A 84 -27.77 14.73 -18.87
CA CYS A 84 -28.19 13.80 -19.91
C CYS A 84 -27.73 14.23 -21.31
N LYS A 85 -27.58 15.55 -21.54
CA LYS A 85 -27.15 16.14 -22.83
C LYS A 85 -25.63 16.33 -22.92
N ALA A 86 -24.88 16.02 -21.86
CA ALA A 86 -23.43 16.18 -21.85
C ALA A 86 -22.74 15.13 -22.73
N LYS A 87 -21.56 15.47 -23.27
CA LYS A 87 -20.74 14.55 -24.08
C LYS A 87 -20.45 13.22 -23.38
N ILE A 88 -20.33 13.26 -22.06
CA ILE A 88 -20.23 12.08 -21.19
C ILE A 88 -21.29 12.23 -20.09
N PRO A 89 -22.39 11.46 -20.12
CA PRO A 89 -23.50 11.61 -19.18
C PRO A 89 -23.16 11.00 -17.82
N LEU A 90 -22.37 11.72 -17.02
CA LEU A 90 -21.96 11.30 -15.67
C LEU A 90 -22.92 11.86 -14.61
N LEU A 91 -23.89 11.04 -14.20
CA LEU A 91 -24.83 11.36 -13.11
C LEU A 91 -24.07 11.77 -11.85
N TYR A 92 -23.09 10.98 -11.43
CA TYR A 92 -22.38 11.23 -10.17
C TYR A 92 -21.51 12.49 -10.21
N GLY A 93 -20.85 12.77 -11.36
CA GLY A 93 -20.07 13.99 -11.53
C GLY A 93 -20.95 15.24 -11.47
N PHE A 94 -22.16 15.19 -12.03
CA PHE A 94 -23.15 16.26 -11.90
C PHE A 94 -23.59 16.46 -10.44
N ILE A 95 -23.92 15.39 -9.73
CA ILE A 95 -24.35 15.48 -8.31
C ILE A 95 -23.23 16.09 -7.45
N GLN A 96 -22.00 15.59 -7.60
CA GLN A 96 -20.84 16.06 -6.87
C GLN A 96 -20.59 17.56 -7.06
N SER A 97 -20.64 18.04 -8.31
CA SER A 97 -20.39 19.45 -8.61
C SER A 97 -21.56 20.34 -8.22
N HIS A 98 -22.78 19.97 -8.59
CA HIS A 98 -23.95 20.85 -8.49
C HIS A 98 -24.52 20.94 -7.08
N TYR A 99 -24.65 19.80 -6.37
CA TYR A 99 -25.26 19.78 -5.05
C TYR A 99 -24.23 19.80 -3.92
N TRP A 100 -23.07 19.17 -4.11
CA TRP A 100 -22.06 19.07 -3.06
C TRP A 100 -20.91 20.07 -3.22
N GLY A 101 -20.81 20.76 -4.36
CA GLY A 101 -19.72 21.71 -4.61
C GLY A 101 -18.32 21.07 -4.62
N VAL A 102 -18.23 19.76 -4.88
CA VAL A 102 -16.95 19.03 -4.96
C VAL A 102 -16.21 19.46 -6.23
N GLY A 103 -14.90 19.64 -6.10
CA GLY A 103 -14.03 19.97 -7.22
C GLY A 103 -12.65 20.39 -6.74
N PHE A 104 -11.72 20.50 -7.69
CA PHE A 104 -10.35 20.91 -7.38
C PHE A 104 -10.33 22.28 -6.69
N LEU A 105 -9.79 22.32 -5.47
CA LEU A 105 -9.65 23.49 -4.59
C LEU A 105 -10.95 24.22 -4.21
N ARG A 106 -12.13 23.71 -4.59
CA ARG A 106 -13.41 24.38 -4.30
C ARG A 106 -13.74 24.49 -2.81
N TYR A 107 -13.17 23.62 -2.00
CA TYR A 107 -13.42 23.56 -0.57
C TYR A 107 -12.52 24.49 0.28
N PHE A 108 -11.50 25.11 -0.33
CA PHE A 108 -10.58 26.02 0.37
C PHE A 108 -11.26 27.38 0.62
N GLN A 109 -12.05 27.45 1.69
CA GLN A 109 -12.71 28.66 2.15
C GLN A 109 -12.35 28.91 3.61
N ALA A 110 -12.17 30.18 4.01
CA ALA A 110 -11.85 30.54 5.39
C ALA A 110 -12.88 30.03 6.40
N LYS A 111 -14.16 29.95 6.00
CA LYS A 111 -15.26 29.40 6.81
C LYS A 111 -15.07 27.92 7.17
N GLN A 112 -14.28 27.18 6.39
CA GLN A 112 -14.04 25.74 6.57
C GLN A 112 -12.79 25.44 7.40
N LEU A 113 -12.05 26.47 7.84
CA LEU A 113 -10.82 26.31 8.63
C LEU A 113 -10.99 25.40 9.87
N PRO A 114 -12.09 25.48 10.65
CA PRO A 114 -12.31 24.54 11.76
C PRO A 114 -12.36 23.08 11.33
N ASN A 115 -12.94 22.79 10.15
CA ASN A 115 -13.02 21.43 9.63
C ASN A 115 -11.65 20.92 9.17
N PHE A 116 -10.79 21.80 8.63
CA PHE A 116 -9.40 21.46 8.32
C PHE A 116 -8.58 21.14 9.58
N LEU A 117 -8.81 21.88 10.68
CA LEU A 117 -8.17 21.59 11.97
C LEU A 117 -8.57 20.20 12.49
N LEU A 118 -9.84 19.82 12.33
CA LEU A 118 -10.33 18.49 12.73
C LEU A 118 -9.71 17.35 11.90
N ALA A 119 -9.45 17.54 10.62
CA ALA A 119 -8.82 16.52 9.78
C ALA A 119 -7.29 16.53 9.83
N SER A 120 -6.69 17.58 10.39
CA SER A 120 -5.24 17.76 10.44
C SER A 120 -4.50 16.53 10.99
N PRO A 121 -4.95 15.82 12.04
CA PRO A 121 -4.21 14.69 12.58
C PRO A 121 -4.05 13.54 11.58
N ILE A 122 -5.11 13.18 10.86
CA ILE A 122 -5.07 12.10 9.85
C ILE A 122 -4.28 12.51 8.62
N LEU A 123 -4.45 13.75 8.15
CA LEU A 123 -3.69 14.26 7.01
C LEU A 123 -2.20 14.34 7.34
N SER A 124 -1.85 14.81 8.54
CA SER A 124 -0.47 14.87 9.02
C SER A 124 0.14 13.48 9.11
N LEU A 125 -0.59 12.51 9.68
CA LEU A 125 -0.13 11.12 9.75
C LEU A 125 0.08 10.49 8.37
N ALA A 126 -0.81 10.75 7.42
CA ALA A 126 -0.67 10.27 6.05
C ALA A 126 0.59 10.85 5.40
N VAL A 127 0.81 12.17 5.50
CA VAL A 127 2.00 12.83 4.96
C VAL A 127 3.27 12.34 5.65
N CYS A 128 3.30 12.25 6.98
CA CYS A 128 4.44 11.73 7.73
C CYS A 128 4.76 10.28 7.36
N SER A 129 3.74 9.43 7.20
CA SER A 129 3.91 8.05 6.74
C SER A 129 4.55 8.01 5.35
N ILE A 130 4.01 8.77 4.39
CA ILE A 130 4.57 8.87 3.03
C ILE A 130 6.03 9.33 3.08
N VAL A 131 6.32 10.44 3.77
CA VAL A 131 7.68 10.99 3.87
C VAL A 131 8.63 9.97 4.48
N HIS A 132 8.25 9.32 5.58
CA HIS A 132 9.09 8.32 6.24
C HIS A 132 9.46 7.15 5.32
N TYR A 133 8.46 6.53 4.66
CA TYR A 133 8.73 5.41 3.76
C TYR A 133 9.47 5.82 2.49
N VAL A 134 9.19 7.01 1.96
CA VAL A 134 9.90 7.57 0.81
C VAL A 134 11.36 7.88 1.16
N SER A 135 11.64 8.44 2.34
CA SER A 135 13.01 8.67 2.81
C SER A 135 13.79 7.36 3.00
N ILE A 136 13.15 6.31 3.52
CA ILE A 136 13.77 4.98 3.60
C ILE A 136 14.10 4.46 2.19
N LEU A 137 13.18 4.62 1.25
CA LEU A 137 13.40 4.21 -0.14
C LEU A 137 14.56 4.96 -0.79
N TYR A 138 14.62 6.29 -0.64
CA TYR A 138 15.71 7.12 -1.15
C TYR A 138 17.06 6.77 -0.54
N ARG A 139 17.10 6.41 0.75
CA ARG A 139 18.34 6.00 1.42
C ARG A 139 18.82 4.62 0.97
N LYS A 140 17.91 3.70 0.66
CA LYS A 140 18.24 2.36 0.14
C LYS A 140 18.62 2.37 -1.34
N PHE A 141 18.00 3.24 -2.12
CA PHE A 141 18.28 3.42 -3.54
C PHE A 141 18.72 4.87 -3.79
N PRO A 142 19.96 5.25 -3.43
CA PRO A 142 20.48 6.51 -3.90
C PRO A 142 20.45 6.49 -5.42
N LEU A 143 19.84 7.50 -6.02
CA LEU A 143 19.64 7.72 -7.46
C LEU A 143 20.93 7.52 -8.30
N SER A 144 22.09 7.50 -7.66
CA SER A 144 23.41 7.16 -8.21
C SER A 144 23.64 5.67 -8.56
N SER A 145 22.94 4.71 -7.96
CA SER A 145 23.23 3.28 -8.17
C SER A 145 22.65 2.75 -9.48
N MET A 146 21.54 3.33 -9.97
CA MET A 146 20.97 2.97 -11.27
C MET A 146 21.89 3.40 -12.43
N HIS A 147 22.55 4.55 -12.33
CA HIS A 147 23.47 5.01 -13.37
C HIS A 147 24.82 4.26 -13.34
N LYS A 148 25.38 4.00 -12.15
CA LYS A 148 26.66 3.30 -12.03
C LYS A 148 26.58 1.82 -12.46
N GLU A 149 25.51 1.11 -12.14
CA GLU A 149 25.27 -0.26 -12.62
C GLU A 149 25.09 -0.31 -14.15
N ILE A 150 24.36 0.66 -14.74
CA ILE A 150 24.15 0.72 -16.18
C ILE A 150 25.46 1.05 -16.92
N ILE A 151 26.28 1.96 -16.41
CA ILE A 151 27.58 2.31 -17.00
C ILE A 151 28.57 1.14 -16.85
N TYR A 152 28.64 0.50 -15.68
CA TYR A 152 29.52 -0.65 -15.44
C TYR A 152 29.12 -1.87 -16.29
N ALA A 153 27.81 -2.12 -16.44
CA ALA A 153 27.30 -3.16 -17.34
C ALA A 153 27.47 -2.82 -18.83
N ALA A 154 27.54 -1.54 -19.19
CA ALA A 154 27.85 -1.09 -20.55
C ALA A 154 29.36 -1.21 -20.86
N GLU A 155 30.24 -0.94 -19.90
CA GLU A 155 31.70 -1.12 -20.03
C GLU A 155 32.09 -2.60 -20.08
N MET A 156 31.50 -3.46 -19.23
CA MET A 156 31.76 -4.91 -19.28
C MET A 156 31.34 -5.55 -20.60
N LYS A 157 30.37 -4.97 -21.30
CA LYS A 157 29.92 -5.45 -22.63
C LYS A 157 30.83 -4.99 -23.77
N SER A 158 31.65 -3.96 -23.56
CA SER A 158 32.61 -3.46 -24.56
C SER A 158 33.95 -4.19 -24.53
N MET A 159 34.26 -4.95 -23.46
CA MET A 159 35.57 -5.59 -23.28
C MET A 159 35.53 -7.12 -23.47
N GLY A 160 34.37 -7.69 -23.81
CA GLY A 160 34.14 -9.14 -23.95
C GLY A 160 33.85 -9.63 -25.38
N THR A 161 34.04 -8.79 -26.41
CA THR A 161 33.95 -9.21 -27.81
C THR A 161 35.32 -9.10 -28.48
N ASN A 162 36.25 -9.94 -28.06
CA ASN A 162 37.31 -10.48 -28.91
C ASN A 162 37.88 -11.71 -28.20
N GLU A 163 38.11 -12.77 -28.98
CA GLU A 163 38.51 -14.15 -28.60
C GLU A 163 37.32 -15.02 -28.14
N GLY A 164 36.81 -16.00 -28.89
CA GLY A 164 37.35 -16.71 -30.05
C GLY A 164 37.73 -18.14 -29.65
N SER A 165 36.80 -19.07 -29.95
CA SER A 165 36.99 -20.49 -30.25
C SER A 165 37.52 -21.49 -29.21
N ASP A 166 36.79 -22.61 -29.22
CA ASP A 166 37.22 -24.01 -29.18
C ASP A 166 37.36 -24.79 -27.85
N ASP A 167 36.73 -25.96 -27.94
CA ASP A 167 36.99 -27.25 -27.31
C ASP A 167 36.22 -27.74 -26.06
N MET A 168 35.52 -28.83 -26.37
CA MET A 168 34.88 -29.84 -25.56
C MET A 168 35.93 -30.76 -24.89
N TRP A 169 35.78 -31.07 -23.60
CA TRP A 169 36.20 -32.40 -23.12
C TRP A 169 35.43 -32.91 -21.90
N ILE A 170 35.27 -34.22 -21.91
CA ILE A 170 34.58 -35.11 -20.98
C ILE A 170 35.61 -35.69 -19.98
N SER A 171 35.10 -36.12 -18.81
CA SER A 171 35.58 -37.23 -17.94
C SER A 171 36.41 -36.94 -16.66
N ASN A 172 35.80 -37.42 -15.57
CA ASN A 172 36.30 -38.41 -14.61
C ASN A 172 36.95 -38.02 -13.26
N SER A 173 36.18 -38.42 -12.22
CA SER A 173 36.59 -39.26 -11.08
C SER A 173 37.51 -38.70 -9.99
N LYS A 174 37.02 -38.74 -8.73
CA LYS A 174 37.41 -39.82 -7.79
C LYS A 174 36.60 -39.77 -6.49
N LEU A 175 35.97 -40.91 -6.21
CA LEU A 175 35.48 -41.40 -4.94
C LEU A 175 36.67 -41.98 -4.14
N SER A 176 36.71 -41.78 -2.83
CA SER A 176 37.42 -42.69 -1.91
C SER A 176 36.74 -42.70 -0.54
N SER A 177 36.55 -43.91 -0.04
CA SER A 177 35.77 -44.34 1.11
C SER A 177 36.69 -44.76 2.27
N LYS A 178 36.18 -44.71 3.52
CA LYS A 178 36.36 -45.80 4.49
C LYS A 178 35.46 -45.68 5.72
N SER A 179 34.88 -46.82 6.10
CA SER A 179 34.07 -47.08 7.30
C SER A 179 34.84 -47.90 8.33
N THR A 180 34.50 -47.71 9.62
CA THR A 180 34.49 -48.67 10.74
C THR A 180 33.92 -47.89 11.95
N GLY A 181 32.97 -48.30 12.79
CA GLY A 181 32.44 -49.60 13.21
C GLY A 181 32.67 -49.74 14.73
N GLY A 182 31.60 -49.78 15.56
CA GLY A 182 31.63 -50.35 16.93
C GLY A 182 31.15 -49.50 18.13
N ASP A 183 29.88 -49.71 18.51
CA ASP A 183 29.31 -49.91 19.86
C ASP A 183 29.76 -49.12 21.11
N HIS A 184 28.79 -48.40 21.73
CA HIS A 184 28.37 -48.67 23.10
C HIS A 184 26.94 -48.15 23.37
N MET A 185 26.06 -49.08 23.72
CA MET A 185 24.65 -48.87 24.06
C MET A 185 24.46 -48.68 25.58
N VAL A 186 23.40 -47.92 25.93
CA VAL A 186 22.57 -48.01 27.15
C VAL A 186 23.08 -47.31 28.43
N ARG A 187 22.45 -46.18 28.77
CA ARG A 187 21.77 -46.05 30.08
C ARG A 187 20.65 -44.99 30.10
N GLN A 188 19.43 -45.52 29.97
CA GLN A 188 18.21 -45.17 30.71
C GLN A 188 17.76 -43.69 30.78
N ARG A 189 16.69 -43.43 30.01
CA ARG A 189 15.50 -42.69 30.46
C ARG A 189 15.18 -43.03 31.93
N LYS A 190 14.99 -41.99 32.76
CA LYS A 190 13.93 -41.84 33.81
C LYS A 190 14.42 -40.92 34.93
N GLN A 191 14.33 -39.60 34.74
CA GLN A 191 14.18 -38.67 35.86
C GLN A 191 13.55 -37.33 35.45
N GLU A 192 12.40 -37.39 34.79
CA GLU A 192 11.38 -36.35 35.00
C GLU A 192 10.58 -36.72 36.25
N ARG A 193 10.26 -35.72 37.07
CA ARG A 193 9.60 -35.76 38.40
C ARG A 193 10.53 -35.83 39.62
N ARG A 194 11.27 -34.76 39.85
CA ARG A 194 11.29 -34.06 41.15
C ARG A 194 12.22 -32.85 41.02
N ASN A 195 11.61 -31.67 40.91
CA ASN A 195 12.06 -30.36 41.41
C ASN A 195 11.37 -29.27 40.58
N GLY A 196 10.03 -29.27 40.65
CA GLY A 196 9.27 -28.06 40.40
C GLY A 196 9.36 -27.21 41.66
N ALA A 197 10.18 -26.16 41.62
CA ALA A 197 10.08 -24.95 42.45
C ALA A 197 11.29 -24.05 42.18
N GLN A 198 11.28 -23.31 41.08
CA GLN A 198 11.98 -22.02 41.05
C GLN A 198 11.35 -21.12 39.99
N SER A 199 10.35 -20.39 40.48
CA SER A 199 9.80 -19.20 39.86
C SER A 199 10.73 -18.02 40.14
N SER A 200 10.87 -17.17 39.12
CA SER A 200 11.19 -15.75 39.19
C SER A 200 12.67 -15.33 39.26
N GLN A 201 12.99 -14.46 38.29
CA GLN A 201 14.09 -13.49 38.21
C GLN A 201 15.45 -14.01 37.70
N ASP A 202 15.61 -14.04 36.38
CA ASP A 202 16.59 -13.19 35.66
C ASP A 202 16.56 -13.50 34.15
N ILE A 203 15.78 -12.73 33.39
CA ILE A 203 15.93 -12.63 31.93
C ILE A 203 16.09 -11.16 31.60
N LYS A 204 17.31 -10.66 31.85
CA LYS A 204 17.82 -9.40 31.31
C LYS A 204 18.48 -9.72 29.96
N SER A 205 18.27 -8.84 29.00
CA SER A 205 18.89 -8.77 27.66
C SER A 205 18.58 -9.88 26.64
N MET A 206 17.50 -9.71 25.87
CA MET A 206 17.50 -10.10 24.44
C MET A 206 16.35 -9.43 23.67
N GLY A 207 16.37 -8.10 23.54
CA GLY A 207 15.55 -7.38 22.57
C GLY A 207 16.26 -7.37 21.23
N ARG A 208 15.99 -8.37 20.39
CA ARG A 208 16.59 -8.60 19.07
C ARG A 208 16.55 -7.34 18.19
N THR A 209 17.72 -6.79 17.89
CA THR A 209 17.97 -6.10 16.62
C THR A 209 17.69 -7.10 15.49
N LEU A 210 16.65 -6.84 14.69
CA LEU A 210 16.37 -7.63 13.50
C LEU A 210 17.57 -7.55 12.53
N PRO A 211 17.99 -8.66 11.89
CA PRO A 211 19.11 -8.65 10.96
C PRO A 211 18.79 -7.80 9.72
N ASP A 212 19.73 -6.94 9.35
CA ASP A 212 19.67 -5.93 8.30
C ASP A 212 19.41 -6.50 6.88
N GLY A 213 19.51 -7.82 6.70
CA GLY A 213 19.32 -8.51 5.42
C GLY A 213 17.87 -8.76 5.00
N MET A 214 16.88 -8.79 5.92
CA MET A 214 15.47 -9.06 5.58
C MET A 214 14.62 -7.80 5.31
N GLN A 215 15.18 -6.61 5.54
CA GLN A 215 14.44 -5.36 5.31
C GLN A 215 14.41 -4.93 3.84
N GLY A 216 15.29 -5.46 2.98
CA GLY A 216 15.38 -5.13 1.55
C GLY A 216 14.13 -5.54 0.77
N GLU A 217 13.75 -6.81 0.84
CA GLU A 217 12.58 -7.37 0.14
C GLU A 217 11.26 -6.81 0.67
N SER A 218 11.18 -6.59 1.98
CA SER A 218 10.01 -6.01 2.65
C SER A 218 9.71 -4.59 2.18
N SER A 219 10.72 -3.82 1.76
CA SER A 219 10.55 -2.41 1.34
C SER A 219 9.91 -2.28 -0.06
N ILE A 220 10.23 -3.19 -0.99
CA ILE A 220 9.69 -3.17 -2.35
C ILE A 220 8.21 -3.57 -2.35
N MET A 221 7.82 -4.52 -1.49
CA MET A 221 6.42 -4.95 -1.37
C MET A 221 5.51 -3.85 -0.80
N VAL A 222 6.05 -2.96 0.03
CA VAL A 222 5.32 -1.85 0.64
C VAL A 222 5.12 -0.68 -0.35
N LEU A 223 5.96 -0.58 -1.39
CA LEU A 223 5.96 0.54 -2.33
C LEU A 223 4.60 0.82 -3.01
N PRO A 224 3.87 -0.16 -3.56
CA PRO A 224 2.56 0.09 -4.17
C PRO A 224 1.55 0.68 -3.17
N PHE A 225 1.62 0.28 -1.90
CA PHE A 225 0.74 0.80 -0.85
C PHE A 225 1.07 2.26 -0.51
N ILE A 226 2.35 2.65 -0.52
CA ILE A 226 2.77 4.04 -0.27
C ILE A 226 2.42 4.94 -1.45
N LEU A 227 2.66 4.49 -2.69
CA LEU A 227 2.26 5.23 -3.89
C LEU A 227 0.73 5.42 -3.94
N HIS A 228 -0.01 4.38 -3.60
CA HIS A 228 -1.45 4.48 -3.48
C HIS A 228 -1.86 5.45 -2.36
N LEU A 229 -1.28 5.37 -1.16
CA LEU A 229 -1.55 6.32 -0.08
C LEU A 229 -1.23 7.77 -0.50
N ALA A 230 -0.15 8.00 -1.24
CA ALA A 230 0.20 9.32 -1.76
C ALA A 230 -0.87 9.85 -2.74
N PHE A 231 -1.31 9.02 -3.68
CA PHE A 231 -2.40 9.36 -4.60
C PHE A 231 -3.73 9.65 -3.88
N MET A 232 -4.06 8.83 -2.88
CA MET A 232 -5.26 9.00 -2.05
C MET A 232 -5.18 10.28 -1.21
N THR A 233 -4.03 10.57 -0.62
CA THR A 233 -3.78 11.79 0.18
C THR A 233 -3.87 13.04 -0.69
N PHE A 234 -3.29 13.01 -1.88
CA PHE A 234 -3.42 14.09 -2.86
C PHE A 234 -4.89 14.33 -3.22
N THR A 235 -5.62 13.28 -3.59
CA THR A 235 -7.04 13.41 -3.97
C THR A 235 -7.88 13.91 -2.79
N ALA A 236 -7.61 13.41 -1.58
CA ALA A 236 -8.30 13.79 -0.36
C ALA A 236 -8.08 15.26 -0.01
N PHE A 237 -6.88 15.79 -0.21
CA PHE A 237 -6.54 17.18 0.11
C PHE A 237 -7.06 18.18 -0.93
N PHE A 238 -6.92 17.87 -2.22
CA PHE A 238 -7.22 18.84 -3.28
C PHE A 238 -8.65 18.79 -3.80
N VAL A 239 -9.33 17.63 -3.71
CA VAL A 239 -10.61 17.40 -4.41
C VAL A 239 -11.73 17.06 -3.44
N MET A 240 -11.45 16.34 -2.35
CA MET A 240 -12.48 15.88 -1.42
C MET A 240 -12.81 16.93 -0.34
N HIS A 241 -14.05 16.85 0.15
CA HIS A 241 -14.43 17.52 1.39
C HIS A 241 -13.66 16.91 2.56
N VAL A 242 -13.23 17.75 3.49
CA VAL A 242 -12.36 17.34 4.60
C VAL A 242 -13.03 16.33 5.54
N GLN A 243 -14.36 16.38 5.65
CA GLN A 243 -15.19 15.42 6.38
C GLN A 243 -15.15 14.03 5.74
N VAL A 244 -15.08 13.96 4.40
CA VAL A 244 -14.95 12.69 3.68
C VAL A 244 -13.50 12.20 3.72
N ALA A 245 -12.54 13.12 3.68
CA ALA A 245 -11.12 12.83 3.61
C ALA A 245 -10.61 12.01 4.82
N THR A 246 -11.04 12.32 6.05
CA THR A 246 -10.60 11.61 7.26
C THR A 246 -10.98 10.13 7.23
N ARG A 247 -12.25 9.83 6.95
CA ARG A 247 -12.79 8.46 6.82
C ARG A 247 -12.20 7.72 5.64
N PHE A 248 -11.90 8.45 4.58
CA PHE A 248 -11.32 7.89 3.37
C PHE A 248 -9.87 7.46 3.58
N LEU A 249 -9.07 8.31 4.22
CA LEU A 249 -7.66 8.01 4.51
C LEU A 249 -7.50 6.95 5.60
N SER A 250 -8.40 6.90 6.59
CA SER A 250 -8.34 5.91 7.68
C SER A 250 -8.47 4.46 7.21
N VAL A 251 -8.85 4.18 5.96
CA VAL A 251 -8.89 2.80 5.43
C VAL A 251 -7.50 2.29 5.04
N SER A 252 -6.50 3.18 4.96
CA SER A 252 -5.19 2.86 4.38
C SER A 252 -4.23 2.22 5.40
N PRO A 253 -3.76 0.97 5.20
CA PRO A 253 -2.85 0.27 6.11
C PRO A 253 -1.55 1.01 6.47
N PRO A 254 -0.87 1.74 5.55
CA PRO A 254 0.42 2.34 5.88
C PRO A 254 0.38 3.45 6.94
N ILE A 255 -0.79 4.05 7.19
CA ILE A 255 -0.97 5.00 8.30
C ILE A 255 -0.79 4.27 9.63
N TYR A 256 -1.37 3.07 9.76
CA TYR A 256 -1.29 2.26 10.97
C TYR A 256 0.08 1.60 11.15
N TRP A 257 0.73 1.19 10.06
CA TRP A 257 2.11 0.69 10.12
C TRP A 257 3.09 1.76 10.59
N PHE A 258 2.90 3.00 10.14
CA PHE A 258 3.68 4.12 10.65
C PHE A 258 3.36 4.43 12.11
N ALA A 259 2.07 4.45 12.48
CA ALA A 259 1.66 4.67 13.87
C ALA A 259 2.24 3.62 14.84
N SER A 260 2.25 2.34 14.45
CA SER A 260 2.84 1.28 15.27
C SER A 260 4.36 1.40 15.37
N TYR A 261 5.03 1.78 14.28
CA TYR A 261 6.47 2.06 14.27
C TYR A 261 6.84 3.21 15.24
N VAL A 262 6.07 4.30 15.24
CA VAL A 262 6.28 5.43 16.16
C VAL A 262 6.07 5.01 17.62
N LEU A 263 5.06 4.16 17.89
CA LEU A 263 4.80 3.67 19.24
C LEU A 263 5.87 2.70 19.77
N ALA A 264 6.47 1.91 18.88
CA ALA A 264 7.54 0.96 19.21
C ALA A 264 8.94 1.60 19.33
N SER A 265 9.10 2.84 18.90
CA SER A 265 10.39 3.54 18.87
C SER A 265 10.87 4.01 20.27
N PRO A 266 12.20 4.08 20.52
CA PRO A 266 12.76 4.47 21.82
C PRO A 266 12.41 5.92 22.25
N SER A 267 12.70 6.23 23.53
CA SER A 267 12.12 7.29 24.39
C SER A 267 11.71 8.63 23.77
N SER A 268 12.38 9.11 22.72
CA SER A 268 12.10 10.40 22.09
C SER A 268 10.77 10.44 21.31
N TYR A 269 10.35 9.31 20.71
CA TYR A 269 9.10 9.23 19.92
C TYR A 269 7.91 8.70 20.73
N LYS A 270 8.15 8.22 21.95
CA LYS A 270 7.12 7.58 22.79
C LYS A 270 5.97 8.53 23.13
N LYS A 271 6.26 9.83 23.32
CA LYS A 271 5.23 10.87 23.54
C LYS A 271 4.31 11.00 22.33
N TRP A 272 4.88 11.05 21.12
CA TRP A 272 4.12 11.14 19.87
C TRP A 272 3.29 9.88 19.62
N GLY A 273 3.85 8.70 19.87
CA GLY A 273 3.10 7.44 19.79
C GLY A 273 1.90 7.41 20.74
N TYR A 274 2.07 7.87 21.98
CA TYR A 274 0.97 7.98 22.94
C TYR A 274 -0.10 8.99 22.48
N LEU A 275 0.30 10.15 21.95
CA LEU A 275 -0.64 11.13 21.40
C LEU A 275 -1.48 10.56 20.24
N ILE A 276 -0.85 9.82 19.31
CA ILE A 276 -1.55 9.16 18.20
C ILE A 276 -2.54 8.12 18.72
N TRP A 277 -2.12 7.32 19.69
CA TRP A 277 -2.98 6.29 20.28
C TRP A 277 -4.18 6.90 21.01
N VAL A 278 -3.96 7.91 21.85
CA VAL A 278 -5.03 8.66 22.53
C VAL A 278 -5.98 9.25 21.49
N TYR A 279 -5.45 9.88 20.44
CA TYR A 279 -6.27 10.42 19.35
C TYR A 279 -7.16 9.35 18.71
N PHE A 280 -6.62 8.17 18.36
CA PHE A 280 -7.44 7.10 17.77
C PHE A 280 -8.53 6.60 18.72
N VAL A 281 -8.20 6.39 20.00
CA VAL A 281 -9.18 5.95 21.00
C VAL A 281 -10.27 7.00 21.20
N THR A 282 -9.88 8.27 21.37
CA THR A 282 -10.84 9.37 21.50
C THR A 282 -11.69 9.51 20.25
N TYR A 283 -11.12 9.43 19.05
CA TYR A 283 -11.87 9.53 17.79
C TYR A 283 -12.91 8.41 17.66
N ILE A 284 -12.55 7.17 18.02
CA ILE A 284 -13.47 6.03 17.98
C ILE A 284 -14.59 6.20 19.02
N LEU A 285 -14.25 6.48 20.28
CA LEU A 285 -15.24 6.62 21.35
C LEU A 285 -16.20 7.80 21.10
N LEU A 286 -15.63 8.95 20.75
CA LEU A 286 -16.39 10.16 20.46
C LEU A 286 -17.24 9.95 19.21
N GLY A 287 -16.68 9.32 18.17
CA GLY A 287 -17.41 8.98 16.96
C GLY A 287 -18.60 8.06 17.20
N SER A 288 -18.42 7.00 17.98
CA SER A 288 -19.50 6.11 18.38
C SER A 288 -20.57 6.85 19.18
N LEU A 289 -20.17 7.69 20.14
CA LEU A 289 -21.11 8.43 20.99
C LEU A 289 -21.93 9.45 20.18
N LEU A 290 -21.28 10.28 19.35
CA LEU A 290 -22.00 11.27 18.54
C LEU A 290 -22.90 10.59 17.51
N PHE A 291 -22.41 9.55 16.83
CA PHE A 291 -23.18 8.87 15.80
C PHE A 291 -24.44 8.20 16.38
N SER A 292 -24.33 7.53 17.53
CA SER A 292 -25.50 6.94 18.22
C SER A 292 -26.51 7.98 18.69
N ASN A 293 -26.10 9.23 18.87
CA ASN A 293 -26.97 10.35 19.26
C ASN A 293 -27.39 11.23 18.06
N PHE A 294 -27.21 10.77 16.82
CA PHE A 294 -27.53 11.49 15.58
C PHE A 294 -26.83 12.85 15.42
N TYR A 295 -25.72 13.09 16.13
CA TYR A 295 -24.92 14.29 15.94
C TYR A 295 -24.01 14.14 14.71
N PRO A 296 -23.74 15.25 13.99
CA PRO A 296 -22.81 15.22 12.86
C PRO A 296 -21.41 14.91 13.37
N PHE A 297 -20.91 13.73 13.01
CA PHE A 297 -19.52 13.33 13.21
C PHE A 297 -18.80 13.37 11.87
N THR A 298 -17.54 13.82 11.88
CA THR A 298 -16.68 13.89 10.68
C THR A 298 -16.51 12.53 10.02
#